data_AF-A0A2V3VC26-F1
#
_entry.id   AF-A0A2V3VC26-F1
#
_cell.length_a   1.000
_cell.length_b   1.000
_cell.length_c   1.000
_cell.angle_alpha   90.00
_cell.angle_beta   90.00
_cell.angle_gamma   90.00
#
_symmetry.space_group_name_H-M   'P 1'
#
loop_
_entity.id
_entity.type
_entity.pdbx_description
1 polymer ?
#
loop_
_entity_poly.entity_id
_entity_poly.type
_entity_poly.pdbx_seq_one_letter_code
_entity_poly.pdbx_strand_id
1 'polypeptide(L)'
;MACLGADDGAGPVTWRLPLLTRRTAIASAGLTSLGLATSLPASPSPAPDPSPKWRRGLDNQRIADLGDGRFLNPVLSGDRPDPAILKDGDDYYLTFSSFESYPGLLIWHSRDLVNWHPRKPALTRNIGSVWAVSLEKHKGRYFIYIPVKASPQNDTFVIWADHIDGPWSDPVPLSLHRHIDPCHAVGEDGSRWLFLSGGDRVRLSDDGMRVTGEVEHVYDPWRYPDEWDVEGFAPEGPKIHRIGQWFYMLTAVGGTAGPPTGHMVIAARSRSIHGPWEQHPGNPLVRTTDIREAWWSRGHASLVQAPDKSWWSLYHGFENGYWTLGRQCLLDPVEFTPDGWFRMTGGDLSAPIAKPDGGTALPHGMALSDDFSTLAIGTKWSFFRPDPDEATRARVADNTLYFKGKGLAPSTGSPLLVTAGDTSYRFECDIELAPGGTAGLVLFYDDKLYAGLGFDAERFVTHQYGIERGRPVNPHGDRMRIRVTNRQHIVSFHTSGDGGKTWAKFDRGMEVSGYHHNVRGGFLMLRPGLYAAGPGEAKFRDFRFTALDD
;
A
#
# COMPACT_ATOMS: atom_id res chain seq x y z
N MET A 1 17.74 0.81 15.99
CA MET A 1 18.83 1.56 16.66
C MET A 1 20.09 1.29 15.85
N ALA A 2 20.55 2.25 15.04
CA ALA A 2 21.76 2.12 14.24
C ALA A 2 22.91 2.84 14.96
N CYS A 3 23.95 2.10 15.31
CA CYS A 3 25.17 2.67 15.87
C CYS A 3 25.96 3.39 14.77
N LEU A 4 26.32 4.65 15.04
CA LEU A 4 27.25 5.46 14.28
C LEU A 4 28.60 5.50 15.00
N GLY A 5 29.68 5.38 14.22
CA GLY A 5 31.06 5.65 14.61
C GLY A 5 31.98 4.87 13.66
N ALA A 6 33.08 5.38 13.12
CA ALA A 6 33.69 6.70 13.09
C ALA A 6 34.62 6.70 11.84
N ASP A 7 35.00 7.89 11.39
CA ASP A 7 35.98 8.14 10.33
C ASP A 7 37.32 7.43 10.53
N ASP A 8 37.94 7.01 9.42
CA ASP A 8 39.37 7.20 9.16
C ASP A 8 39.66 7.13 7.65
N GLY A 9 40.36 8.13 7.14
CA GLY A 9 40.63 8.33 5.72
C GLY A 9 41.90 7.64 5.18
N ALA A 10 41.96 7.52 3.85
CA ALA A 10 43.09 7.95 3.00
C ALA A 10 43.10 7.23 1.63
N GLY A 11 43.19 8.02 0.54
CA GLY A 11 43.96 7.67 -0.67
C GLY A 11 43.18 7.10 -1.88
N PRO A 12 43.22 7.77 -3.06
CA PRO A 12 42.58 7.26 -4.27
C PRO A 12 43.49 6.27 -5.02
N VAL A 13 42.96 5.09 -5.36
CA VAL A 13 43.63 4.12 -6.26
C VAL A 13 43.05 4.27 -7.66
N THR A 14 43.85 4.81 -8.58
CA THR A 14 43.53 4.91 -10.01
C THR A 14 43.79 3.58 -10.72
N TRP A 15 42.76 2.97 -11.30
CA TRP A 15 42.91 1.83 -12.22
C TRP A 15 42.90 2.33 -13.68
N ARG A 16 44.01 2.13 -14.40
CA ARG A 16 44.10 2.36 -15.86
C ARG A 16 43.79 1.06 -16.60
N LEU A 17 42.75 1.08 -17.44
CA LEU A 17 42.49 0.09 -18.49
C LEU A 17 43.26 0.45 -19.76
N PRO A 18 43.91 -0.49 -20.47
CA PRO A 18 44.35 -0.26 -21.84
C PRO A 18 43.22 -0.58 -22.85
N LEU A 19 42.86 0.42 -23.63
CA LEU A 19 42.18 0.30 -24.91
C LEU A 19 43.12 -0.35 -25.93
N LEU A 20 42.64 -1.35 -26.69
CA LEU A 20 43.26 -1.77 -27.94
C LEU A 20 42.21 -1.84 -29.05
N THR A 21 42.46 -1.03 -30.07
CA THR A 21 41.64 -0.75 -31.25
C THR A 21 41.88 -1.75 -32.38
N ARG A 22 40.84 -1.90 -33.22
CA ARG A 22 40.76 -2.68 -34.48
C ARG A 22 41.84 -2.32 -35.50
N ARG A 23 42.36 -3.34 -36.22
CA ARG A 23 42.30 -3.54 -37.70
C ARG A 23 43.51 -4.32 -38.21
N THR A 24 43.26 -5.48 -38.81
CA THR A 24 43.71 -5.85 -40.18
C THR A 24 43.01 -7.11 -40.66
N ALA A 25 42.76 -7.17 -41.96
CA ALA A 25 41.97 -8.17 -42.69
C ALA A 25 42.81 -8.81 -43.80
N ILE A 26 42.23 -9.86 -44.42
CA ILE A 26 42.56 -10.50 -45.73
C ILE A 26 43.69 -11.57 -45.62
N ALA A 27 43.66 -12.79 -46.19
CA ALA A 27 42.88 -13.50 -47.22
C ALA A 27 42.71 -14.98 -46.78
N SER A 28 41.83 -15.84 -47.31
CA SER A 28 41.92 -16.43 -48.65
C SER A 28 40.71 -17.36 -48.90
N ALA A 29 40.28 -17.42 -50.16
CA ALA A 29 39.12 -18.15 -50.65
C ALA A 29 39.26 -19.69 -50.58
N GLY A 30 38.14 -20.36 -50.26
CA GLY A 30 37.95 -21.80 -50.43
C GLY A 30 36.52 -22.08 -50.88
N LEU A 31 36.37 -22.55 -52.11
CA LEU A 31 35.11 -22.98 -52.72
C LEU A 31 34.47 -24.09 -51.88
N THR A 32 33.27 -23.82 -51.35
CA THR A 32 32.36 -24.87 -50.87
C THR A 32 30.96 -24.61 -51.40
N SER A 33 30.42 -25.68 -51.98
CA SER A 33 29.10 -25.79 -52.61
C SER A 33 27.96 -25.42 -51.67
N LEU A 34 27.17 -24.41 -52.05
CA LEU A 34 25.89 -24.09 -51.42
C LEU A 34 24.86 -25.18 -51.73
N GLY A 35 24.71 -26.13 -50.80
CA GLY A 35 23.48 -26.92 -50.68
C GLY A 35 22.40 -26.03 -50.08
N LEU A 36 21.37 -25.70 -50.87
CA LEU A 36 20.15 -25.05 -50.40
C LEU A 36 19.40 -26.01 -49.47
N ALA A 37 19.70 -25.96 -48.18
CA ALA A 37 18.83 -26.51 -47.15
C ALA A 37 17.60 -25.60 -47.06
N THR A 38 16.46 -26.11 -47.52
CA THR A 38 15.15 -25.48 -47.30
C THR A 38 14.85 -25.48 -45.81
N SER A 39 15.02 -24.32 -45.16
CA SER A 39 14.53 -24.10 -43.82
C SER A 39 13.00 -24.16 -43.85
N LEU A 40 12.44 -25.20 -43.22
CA LEU A 40 11.02 -25.24 -42.92
C LEU A 40 10.70 -24.04 -42.03
N PRO A 41 9.66 -23.25 -42.34
CA PRO A 41 9.26 -22.14 -41.48
C PRO A 41 8.90 -22.71 -40.10
N ALA A 42 9.57 -22.21 -39.06
CA ALA A 42 9.15 -22.43 -37.69
C ALA A 42 7.68 -22.01 -37.58
N SER A 43 6.83 -22.93 -37.13
CA SER A 43 5.44 -22.58 -36.82
C SER A 43 5.46 -21.44 -35.81
N PRO A 44 4.70 -20.36 -36.03
CA PRO A 44 4.61 -19.29 -35.03
C PRO A 44 4.15 -19.92 -33.72
N SER A 45 4.89 -19.66 -32.64
CA SER A 45 4.40 -19.99 -31.30
C SER A 45 2.99 -19.40 -31.16
N PRO A 46 2.02 -20.14 -30.59
CA PRO A 46 0.71 -19.59 -30.34
C PRO A 46 0.87 -18.27 -29.58
N ALA A 47 0.13 -17.25 -30.01
CA ALA A 47 0.07 -16.00 -29.26
C ALA A 47 -0.29 -16.34 -27.80
N PRO A 48 0.36 -15.72 -26.80
CA PRO A 48 -0.04 -15.91 -25.43
C PRO A 48 -1.54 -15.63 -25.32
N ASP A 49 -2.27 -16.49 -24.60
CA ASP A 49 -3.68 -16.27 -24.32
C ASP A 49 -3.86 -14.84 -23.79
N PRO A 50 -4.88 -14.10 -24.25
CA PRO A 50 -5.11 -12.75 -23.77
C PRO A 50 -5.25 -12.79 -22.25
N SER A 51 -4.44 -11.99 -21.56
CA SER A 51 -4.49 -11.86 -20.11
C SER A 51 -5.95 -11.68 -19.66
N PRO A 52 -6.39 -12.38 -18.61
CA PRO A 52 -7.78 -12.32 -18.18
C PRO A 52 -8.16 -10.86 -17.91
N LYS A 53 -9.26 -10.42 -18.53
CA LYS A 53 -9.71 -9.04 -18.40
C LYS A 53 -10.40 -8.85 -17.05
N TRP A 54 -9.95 -7.85 -16.32
CA TRP A 54 -10.62 -7.34 -15.12
C TRP A 54 -12.08 -6.99 -15.42
N ARG A 55 -12.99 -7.39 -14.52
CA ARG A 55 -14.31 -6.74 -14.46
C ARG A 55 -14.13 -5.29 -14.01
N ARG A 56 -15.04 -4.41 -14.44
CA ARG A 56 -15.01 -2.97 -14.15
C ARG A 56 -16.17 -2.58 -13.24
N GLY A 57 -15.86 -1.73 -12.27
CA GLY A 57 -16.78 -1.27 -11.23
C GLY A 57 -17.01 0.23 -11.22
N LEU A 58 -17.19 0.76 -10.00
CA LEU A 58 -17.31 2.19 -9.74
C LEU A 58 -16.11 2.94 -10.33
N ASP A 59 -16.37 4.03 -11.04
CA ASP A 59 -15.36 4.84 -11.74
C ASP A 59 -14.46 4.05 -12.72
N ASN A 60 -15.00 2.97 -13.29
CA ASN A 60 -14.30 2.04 -14.17
C ASN A 60 -13.10 1.32 -13.50
N GLN A 61 -13.02 1.32 -12.17
CA GLN A 61 -11.94 0.65 -11.44
C GLN A 61 -11.98 -0.87 -11.65
N ARG A 62 -10.82 -1.52 -11.64
CA ARG A 62 -10.73 -2.99 -11.65
C ARG A 62 -11.42 -3.64 -10.44
N ILE A 63 -12.13 -4.75 -10.66
CA ILE A 63 -12.73 -5.60 -9.62
C ILE A 63 -12.06 -6.98 -9.66
N ALA A 64 -11.58 -7.45 -8.51
CA ALA A 64 -10.97 -8.77 -8.35
C ALA A 64 -11.88 -9.93 -8.74
N ASP A 65 -13.15 -9.91 -8.31
CA ASP A 65 -14.13 -10.94 -8.64
C ASP A 65 -14.51 -10.93 -10.13
N LEU A 66 -14.17 -12.02 -10.84
CA LEU A 66 -14.44 -12.19 -12.26
C LEU A 66 -15.91 -12.58 -12.55
N GLY A 67 -16.72 -12.85 -11.53
CA GLY A 67 -18.14 -13.18 -11.66
C GLY A 67 -18.41 -14.60 -12.16
N ASP A 68 -17.38 -15.43 -12.29
CA ASP A 68 -17.43 -16.80 -12.79
C ASP A 68 -16.92 -17.84 -11.77
N GLY A 69 -16.88 -17.45 -10.49
CA GLY A 69 -16.32 -18.27 -9.41
C GLY A 69 -14.81 -18.14 -9.27
N ARG A 70 -14.13 -17.29 -10.04
CA ARG A 70 -12.70 -16.99 -9.92
C ARG A 70 -12.45 -15.52 -9.58
N PHE A 71 -11.23 -15.21 -9.18
CA PHE A 71 -10.76 -13.84 -8.93
C PHE A 71 -9.34 -13.61 -9.46
N LEU A 72 -8.97 -12.35 -9.61
CA LEU A 72 -7.59 -11.91 -9.86
C LEU A 72 -7.05 -11.13 -8.65
N ASN A 73 -5.77 -11.30 -8.37
CA ASN A 73 -5.05 -10.45 -7.43
C ASN A 73 -4.67 -9.12 -8.09
N PRO A 74 -4.73 -7.99 -7.37
CA PRO A 74 -4.94 -7.90 -5.93
C PRO A 74 -6.43 -7.91 -5.56
N VAL A 75 -6.79 -8.55 -4.44
CA VAL A 75 -8.17 -8.51 -3.92
C VAL A 75 -8.57 -7.14 -3.41
N LEU A 76 -7.63 -6.26 -3.09
CA LEU A 76 -7.86 -4.83 -2.86
C LEU A 76 -6.68 -4.04 -3.43
N SER A 77 -6.96 -3.20 -4.43
CA SER A 77 -5.97 -2.41 -5.15
C SER A 77 -5.63 -1.08 -4.46
N GLY A 78 -4.49 -0.49 -4.88
CA GLY A 78 -3.87 0.67 -4.24
C GLY A 78 -3.12 0.31 -2.96
N ASP A 79 -2.58 1.29 -2.25
CA ASP A 79 -1.74 1.04 -1.06
C ASP A 79 -2.60 0.54 0.11
N ARG A 80 -2.56 -0.78 0.27
CA ARG A 80 -3.21 -1.65 1.25
C ARG A 80 -2.18 -2.58 1.92
N PRO A 81 -1.16 -2.01 2.60
CA PRO A 81 -0.09 -2.77 3.22
C PRO A 81 -0.50 -3.40 4.54
N ASP A 82 0.27 -4.43 4.91
CA ASP A 82 0.23 -5.06 6.22
C ASP A 82 -1.19 -5.49 6.65
N PRO A 83 -1.87 -6.35 5.84
CA PRO A 83 -3.27 -6.69 6.07
C PRO A 83 -3.50 -7.32 7.45
N ALA A 84 -4.26 -6.64 8.30
CA ALA A 84 -4.70 -7.12 9.60
C ALA A 84 -6.14 -7.65 9.48
N ILE A 85 -6.27 -8.97 9.32
CA ILE A 85 -7.54 -9.68 9.13
C ILE A 85 -8.10 -10.19 10.47
N LEU A 86 -9.40 -10.02 10.66
CA LEU A 86 -10.18 -10.60 11.74
C LEU A 86 -11.40 -11.32 11.15
N LYS A 87 -11.64 -12.57 11.56
CA LYS A 87 -12.89 -13.29 11.30
C LYS A 87 -13.76 -13.26 12.57
N ASP A 88 -15.02 -12.87 12.44
CA ASP A 88 -16.00 -12.83 13.52
C ASP A 88 -17.36 -13.36 13.03
N GLY A 89 -17.68 -14.60 13.39
CA GLY A 89 -18.82 -15.31 12.80
C GLY A 89 -18.60 -15.49 11.29
N ASP A 90 -19.55 -15.02 10.48
CA ASP A 90 -19.50 -15.06 9.01
C ASP A 90 -18.89 -13.79 8.39
N ASP A 91 -18.52 -12.82 9.22
CA ASP A 91 -17.98 -11.54 8.80
C ASP A 91 -16.45 -11.53 8.88
N TYR A 92 -15.83 -10.92 7.88
CA TYR A 92 -14.40 -10.70 7.79
C TYR A 92 -14.12 -9.21 7.80
N TYR A 93 -13.25 -8.77 8.71
CA TYR A 93 -12.84 -7.38 8.85
C TYR A 93 -11.36 -7.24 8.56
N LEU A 94 -11.01 -6.19 7.84
CA LEU A 94 -9.64 -5.98 7.41
C LEU A 94 -9.27 -4.50 7.54
N THR A 95 -8.08 -4.22 8.05
CA THR A 95 -7.50 -2.87 8.05
C THR A 95 -6.03 -2.96 7.65
N PHE A 96 -5.45 -1.82 7.31
CA PHE A 96 -4.11 -1.68 6.78
C PHE A 96 -3.36 -0.59 7.53
N SER A 97 -2.04 -0.57 7.43
CA SER A 97 -1.23 0.57 7.87
C SER A 97 -1.71 1.84 7.14
N SER A 98 -1.91 2.94 7.88
CA SER A 98 -2.35 4.22 7.29
C SER A 98 -1.24 5.26 7.20
N PHE A 99 -0.07 4.99 7.80
CA PHE A 99 1.08 5.89 7.87
C PHE A 99 0.66 7.30 8.29
N GLU A 100 0.86 8.27 7.40
CA GLU A 100 0.63 9.69 7.60
C GLU A 100 -0.82 10.12 7.29
N SER A 101 -1.68 9.17 6.92
CA SER A 101 -3.05 9.43 6.44
C SER A 101 -4.05 9.36 7.59
N TYR A 102 -4.85 10.42 7.73
CA TYR A 102 -5.86 10.54 8.78
C TYR A 102 -7.18 11.15 8.28
N PRO A 103 -8.35 10.72 8.82
CA PRO A 103 -8.55 9.55 9.69
C PRO A 103 -7.99 8.27 9.06
N GLY A 104 -7.35 7.46 9.89
CA GLY A 104 -6.61 6.26 9.50
C GLY A 104 -7.35 4.98 9.89
N LEU A 105 -6.75 3.84 9.53
CA LEU A 105 -7.28 2.51 9.85
C LEU A 105 -8.73 2.32 9.39
N LEU A 106 -8.99 2.58 8.11
CA LEU A 106 -10.29 2.29 7.49
C LEU A 106 -10.56 0.80 7.57
N ILE A 107 -11.64 0.43 8.26
CA ILE A 107 -12.11 -0.95 8.33
C ILE A 107 -12.79 -1.30 7.00
N TRP A 108 -12.45 -2.47 6.46
CA TRP A 108 -13.09 -3.12 5.32
C TRP A 108 -13.87 -4.34 5.79
N HIS A 109 -14.95 -4.67 5.11
CA HIS A 109 -15.83 -5.78 5.45
C HIS A 109 -16.06 -6.69 4.24
N SER A 110 -15.99 -8.00 4.45
CA SER A 110 -16.29 -9.03 3.46
C SER A 110 -17.06 -10.20 4.10
N ARG A 111 -17.68 -11.02 3.25
CA ARG A 111 -18.27 -12.33 3.58
C ARG A 111 -17.82 -13.45 2.62
N ASP A 112 -16.84 -13.17 1.76
CA ASP A 112 -16.30 -14.12 0.78
C ASP A 112 -14.78 -13.99 0.53
N LEU A 113 -14.08 -13.15 1.32
CA LEU A 113 -12.64 -12.82 1.22
C LEU A 113 -12.20 -12.09 -0.06
N VAL A 114 -13.08 -11.90 -1.05
CA VAL A 114 -12.73 -11.34 -2.36
C VAL A 114 -13.41 -9.99 -2.58
N ASN A 115 -14.68 -9.88 -2.18
CA ASN A 115 -15.45 -8.65 -2.31
C ASN A 115 -15.43 -7.89 -0.98
N TRP A 116 -14.83 -6.70 -1.00
CA TRP A 116 -14.57 -5.89 0.19
C TRP A 116 -15.24 -4.53 0.08
N HIS A 117 -16.05 -4.18 1.07
CA HIS A 117 -16.74 -2.90 1.18
C HIS A 117 -16.13 -2.06 2.33
N PRO A 118 -15.86 -0.76 2.14
CA PRO A 118 -15.35 0.07 3.24
C PRO A 118 -16.44 0.30 4.30
N ARG A 119 -16.00 0.43 5.55
CA ARG A 119 -16.83 0.77 6.71
C ARG A 119 -16.43 2.17 7.21
N LYS A 120 -15.99 2.28 8.46
CA LYS A 120 -15.55 3.53 9.09
C LYS A 120 -14.06 3.47 9.45
N PRO A 121 -13.36 4.61 9.50
CA PRO A 121 -12.03 4.68 10.10
C PRO A 121 -12.08 4.41 11.60
N ALA A 122 -11.09 3.68 12.11
CA ALA A 122 -10.96 3.40 13.53
C ALA A 122 -10.16 4.48 14.29
N LEU A 123 -9.29 5.22 13.59
CA LEU A 123 -8.38 6.18 14.22
C LEU A 123 -8.56 7.59 13.65
N THR A 124 -9.10 8.49 14.47
CA THR A 124 -9.35 9.89 14.07
C THR A 124 -8.29 10.85 14.57
N ARG A 125 -7.68 10.59 15.74
CA ARG A 125 -6.63 11.42 16.32
C ARG A 125 -5.28 11.12 15.66
N ASN A 126 -4.62 12.15 15.15
CA ASN A 126 -3.24 12.02 14.67
C ASN A 126 -2.30 11.70 15.84
N ILE A 127 -1.68 10.53 15.81
CA ILE A 127 -0.71 10.05 16.79
C ILE A 127 0.70 9.84 16.21
N GLY A 128 0.89 10.11 14.92
CA GLY A 128 2.13 9.88 14.17
C GLY A 128 1.93 8.96 12.96
N SER A 129 3.02 8.36 12.47
CA SER A 129 2.98 7.47 11.31
C SER A 129 2.57 6.05 11.72
N VAL A 130 1.36 5.62 11.35
CA VAL A 130 0.77 4.33 11.74
C VAL A 130 1.31 3.19 10.89
N TRP A 131 1.97 2.22 11.53
CA TRP A 131 2.54 1.02 10.89
C TRP A 131 1.65 -0.21 11.13
N ALA A 132 2.17 -1.41 10.84
CA ALA A 132 1.39 -2.64 10.80
C ALA A 132 0.67 -2.94 12.11
N VAL A 133 -0.66 -3.01 12.05
CA VAL A 133 -1.49 -3.19 13.25
C VAL A 133 -1.83 -4.65 13.53
N SER A 134 -2.33 -4.90 14.75
CA SER A 134 -3.10 -6.10 15.07
C SER A 134 -4.54 -5.71 15.30
N LEU A 135 -5.46 -6.35 14.57
CA LEU A 135 -6.92 -6.25 14.79
C LEU A 135 -7.40 -7.58 15.40
N GLU A 136 -8.02 -7.51 16.57
CA GLU A 136 -8.47 -8.71 17.27
C GLU A 136 -9.81 -8.49 18.00
N LYS A 137 -10.51 -9.59 18.31
CA LYS A 137 -11.69 -9.57 19.18
C LYS A 137 -11.42 -10.47 20.39
N HIS A 138 -11.50 -9.88 21.58
CA HIS A 138 -11.30 -10.60 22.83
C HIS A 138 -12.47 -10.33 23.79
N LYS A 139 -13.09 -11.40 24.31
CA LYS A 139 -14.25 -11.33 25.23
C LYS A 139 -15.36 -10.38 24.77
N GLY A 140 -15.68 -10.41 23.48
CA GLY A 140 -16.76 -9.61 22.88
C GLY A 140 -16.37 -8.20 22.43
N ARG A 141 -15.16 -7.73 22.75
CA ARG A 141 -14.66 -6.40 22.41
C ARG A 141 -13.61 -6.45 21.31
N TYR A 142 -13.62 -5.47 20.41
CA TYR A 142 -12.60 -5.30 19.38
C TYR A 142 -11.44 -4.45 19.91
N PHE A 143 -10.22 -4.82 19.55
CA PHE A 143 -9.01 -4.08 19.88
C PHE A 143 -8.19 -3.87 18.61
N ILE A 144 -7.51 -2.73 18.53
CA ILE A 144 -6.44 -2.51 17.57
C ILE A 144 -5.19 -2.07 18.32
N TYR A 145 -4.09 -2.80 18.14
CA TYR A 145 -2.76 -2.41 18.60
C TYR A 145 -2.00 -1.75 17.45
N ILE A 146 -1.53 -0.54 17.68
CA ILE A 146 -1.12 0.41 16.65
C ILE A 146 0.33 0.82 16.94
N PRO A 147 1.34 0.22 16.28
CA PRO A 147 2.69 0.74 16.35
C PRO A 147 2.77 2.05 15.57
N VAL A 148 3.42 3.04 16.15
CA VAL A 148 3.49 4.38 15.59
C VAL A 148 4.92 4.88 15.61
N LYS A 149 5.41 5.27 14.43
CA LYS A 149 6.63 6.07 14.32
C LYS A 149 6.30 7.53 14.53
N ALA A 150 6.86 8.14 15.57
CA ALA A 150 6.61 9.52 15.94
C ALA A 150 7.88 10.20 16.47
N SER A 151 7.87 11.53 16.45
CA SER A 151 8.90 12.37 17.07
C SER A 151 8.29 13.09 18.27
N PRO A 152 8.93 13.11 19.45
CA PRO A 152 10.30 12.66 19.72
C PRO A 152 10.47 11.14 19.93
N GLN A 153 9.38 10.38 20.10
CA GLN A 153 9.45 8.98 20.55
C GLN A 153 8.38 8.12 19.87
N ASN A 154 8.78 6.94 19.38
CA ASN A 154 7.87 5.89 18.91
C ASN A 154 7.12 5.26 20.08
N ASP A 155 5.92 4.72 19.83
CA ASP A 155 5.21 3.89 20.81
C ASP A 155 4.24 2.93 20.08
N THR A 156 3.76 1.92 20.79
CA THR A 156 2.57 1.17 20.40
C THR A 156 1.39 1.64 21.24
N PHE A 157 0.28 1.95 20.59
CA PHE A 157 -0.98 2.31 21.24
C PHE A 157 -1.98 1.16 21.16
N VAL A 158 -2.98 1.17 22.01
CA VAL A 158 -4.17 0.33 21.88
C VAL A 158 -5.42 1.20 21.88
N ILE A 159 -6.33 0.89 20.96
CA ILE A 159 -7.71 1.39 20.95
C ILE A 159 -8.68 0.21 21.03
N TRP A 160 -9.89 0.46 21.50
CA TRP A 160 -10.91 -0.57 21.60
C TRP A 160 -12.31 -0.05 21.29
N ALA A 161 -13.20 -0.95 20.90
CA ALA A 161 -14.62 -0.66 20.67
C ALA A 161 -15.48 -1.90 20.95
N ASP A 162 -16.71 -1.69 21.42
CA ASP A 162 -17.68 -2.78 21.59
C ASP A 162 -18.39 -3.15 20.27
N HIS A 163 -18.20 -2.34 19.22
CA HIS A 163 -18.67 -2.60 17.86
C HIS A 163 -17.58 -2.20 16.85
N ILE A 164 -17.42 -2.94 15.75
CA ILE A 164 -16.31 -2.74 14.80
C ILE A 164 -16.32 -1.34 14.13
N ASP A 165 -17.50 -0.75 13.95
CA ASP A 165 -17.65 0.62 13.43
C ASP A 165 -17.45 1.72 14.50
N GLY A 166 -17.03 1.35 15.70
CA GLY A 166 -16.86 2.24 16.84
C GLY A 166 -18.15 2.54 17.62
N PRO A 167 -18.14 3.57 18.48
CA PRO A 167 -17.03 4.51 18.68
C PRO A 167 -15.79 3.79 19.24
N TRP A 168 -14.62 4.12 18.69
CA TRP A 168 -13.34 3.65 19.18
C TRP A 168 -12.85 4.55 20.31
N SER A 169 -12.20 3.96 21.31
CA SER A 169 -11.62 4.69 22.45
C SER A 169 -10.51 5.63 22.01
N ASP A 170 -10.13 6.55 22.90
CA ASP A 170 -8.87 7.26 22.76
C ASP A 170 -7.68 6.25 22.78
N PRO A 171 -6.61 6.51 22.01
CA PRO A 171 -5.41 5.67 22.02
C PRO A 171 -4.69 5.69 23.37
N VAL A 172 -4.47 4.51 23.95
CA VAL A 172 -3.72 4.32 25.21
C VAL A 172 -2.29 3.83 24.87
N PRO A 173 -1.23 4.52 25.32
CA PRO A 173 0.15 4.09 25.05
C PRO A 173 0.53 2.83 25.86
N LEU A 174 1.32 1.95 25.25
CA LEU A 174 1.85 0.72 25.88
C LEU A 174 3.33 0.82 26.26
N SER A 175 4.00 1.94 25.94
CA SER A 175 5.41 2.19 26.22
C SER A 175 6.38 1.20 25.55
N LEU A 176 6.02 0.71 24.37
CA LEU A 176 6.83 -0.22 23.55
C LEU A 176 7.68 0.56 22.53
N HIS A 177 8.59 1.39 23.04
CA HIS A 177 9.29 2.41 22.26
C HIS A 177 10.28 1.90 21.20
N ARG A 178 10.69 0.63 21.28
CA ARG A 178 11.73 0.02 20.44
C ARG A 178 11.22 -1.12 19.56
N HIS A 179 9.91 -1.37 19.57
CA HIS A 179 9.28 -2.50 18.91
C HIS A 179 8.15 -2.04 18.00
N ILE A 180 7.90 -2.82 16.97
CA ILE A 180 6.83 -2.60 16.00
C ILE A 180 6.07 -3.90 15.77
N ASP A 181 5.07 -3.83 14.90
CA ASP A 181 4.31 -4.96 14.39
C ASP A 181 3.73 -5.86 15.48
N PRO A 182 2.96 -5.30 16.44
CA PRO A 182 2.34 -6.09 17.46
C PRO A 182 1.39 -7.11 16.82
N CYS A 183 1.31 -8.29 17.41
CA CYS A 183 0.23 -9.24 17.20
C CYS A 183 -0.25 -9.75 18.53
N HIS A 184 -1.53 -9.51 18.80
CA HIS A 184 -2.17 -10.11 19.95
C HIS A 184 -2.34 -11.61 19.78
N ALA A 185 -2.09 -12.35 20.86
CA ALA A 185 -2.38 -13.77 20.96
C ALA A 185 -2.85 -14.13 22.37
N VAL A 186 -3.66 -15.19 22.47
CA VAL A 186 -4.10 -15.79 23.74
C VAL A 186 -3.47 -17.16 23.91
N GLY A 187 -2.77 -17.35 25.03
CA GLY A 187 -2.14 -18.59 25.42
C GLY A 187 -3.13 -19.70 25.76
N GLU A 188 -2.64 -20.94 25.84
CA GLU A 188 -3.44 -22.09 26.23
C GLU A 188 -4.05 -21.99 27.64
N ASP A 189 -3.46 -21.17 28.51
CA ASP A 189 -3.89 -20.85 29.88
C ASP A 189 -4.81 -19.62 29.96
N GLY A 190 -5.10 -18.97 28.83
CA GLY A 190 -5.88 -17.73 28.76
C GLY A 190 -5.07 -16.45 28.95
N SER A 191 -3.75 -16.53 29.16
CA SER A 191 -2.88 -15.37 29.24
C SER A 191 -2.83 -14.61 27.90
N ARG A 192 -2.72 -13.28 27.96
CA ARG A 192 -2.70 -12.40 26.78
C ARG A 192 -1.28 -11.91 26.52
N TRP A 193 -0.87 -11.91 25.26
CA TRP A 193 0.47 -11.54 24.83
C TRP A 193 0.42 -10.64 23.59
N LEU A 194 1.40 -9.76 23.46
CA LEU A 194 1.80 -9.18 22.17
C LEU A 194 3.08 -9.85 21.71
N PHE A 195 3.07 -10.43 20.52
CA PHE A 195 4.27 -10.76 19.77
C PHE A 195 4.70 -9.55 18.96
N LEU A 196 6.01 -9.32 18.85
CA LEU A 196 6.60 -8.09 18.33
C LEU A 196 7.67 -8.44 17.26
N SER A 197 8.08 -7.44 16.48
CA SER A 197 9.25 -7.54 15.60
C SER A 197 10.47 -8.12 16.33
N GLY A 198 11.30 -8.88 15.61
CA GLY A 198 12.53 -9.46 16.18
C GLY A 198 12.37 -10.83 16.83
N GLY A 199 11.16 -11.39 16.89
CA GLY A 199 10.91 -12.66 17.61
C GLY A 199 10.73 -12.47 19.11
N ASP A 200 10.38 -11.25 19.51
CA ASP A 200 10.12 -10.87 20.88
C ASP A 200 8.62 -10.97 21.21
N ARG A 201 8.30 -11.05 22.49
CA ARG A 201 6.92 -10.92 23.00
C ARG A 201 6.88 -10.21 24.33
N VAL A 202 5.69 -9.79 24.74
CA VAL A 202 5.45 -9.19 26.06
C VAL A 202 4.06 -9.54 26.57
N ARG A 203 3.95 -9.72 27.89
CA ARG A 203 2.67 -10.06 28.53
C ARG A 203 1.78 -8.82 28.64
N LEU A 204 0.51 -9.00 28.30
CA LEU A 204 -0.53 -8.01 28.55
C LEU A 204 -1.31 -8.32 29.82
N SER A 205 -1.81 -7.26 30.42
CA SER A 205 -2.93 -7.31 31.38
C SER A 205 -4.17 -7.99 30.81
N ASP A 206 -5.06 -8.45 31.69
CA ASP A 206 -6.30 -9.11 31.31
C ASP A 206 -7.21 -8.23 30.43
N ASP A 207 -7.25 -6.92 30.70
CA ASP A 207 -7.98 -5.95 29.87
C ASP A 207 -7.27 -5.60 28.56
N GLY A 208 -5.98 -5.93 28.42
CA GLY A 208 -5.18 -5.73 27.22
C GLY A 208 -4.68 -4.31 27.03
N MET A 209 -4.87 -3.44 28.03
CA MET A 209 -4.61 -2.00 27.90
C MET A 209 -3.26 -1.57 28.46
N ARG A 210 -2.52 -2.50 29.08
CA ARG A 210 -1.16 -2.28 29.57
C ARG A 210 -0.32 -3.54 29.45
N VAL A 211 0.98 -3.34 29.27
CA VAL A 211 2.02 -4.35 29.47
C VAL A 211 2.16 -4.66 30.97
N THR A 212 2.36 -5.93 31.34
CA THR A 212 2.49 -6.38 32.73
C THR A 212 3.76 -7.19 33.01
N GLY A 213 4.73 -7.18 32.11
CA GLY A 213 6.00 -7.90 32.26
C GLY A 213 7.08 -7.31 31.35
N GLU A 214 8.27 -7.90 31.42
CA GLU A 214 9.38 -7.54 30.53
C GLU A 214 9.17 -8.11 29.12
N VAL A 215 9.85 -7.51 28.15
CA VAL A 215 9.93 -8.07 26.80
C VAL A 215 10.85 -9.29 26.84
N GLU A 216 10.38 -10.40 26.28
CA GLU A 216 11.06 -11.69 26.22
C GLU A 216 11.38 -12.03 24.77
N HIS A 217 12.63 -12.40 24.49
CA HIS A 217 12.99 -13.02 23.22
C HIS A 217 12.59 -14.50 23.23
N VAL A 218 11.81 -14.95 22.25
CA VAL A 218 11.25 -16.32 22.23
C VAL A 218 11.52 -17.09 20.95
N TYR A 219 12.03 -16.44 19.91
CA TYR A 219 12.16 -17.05 18.59
C TYR A 219 13.26 -16.39 17.76
N ASP A 220 14.26 -17.17 17.38
CA ASP A 220 15.24 -16.80 16.37
C ASP A 220 14.67 -17.04 14.96
N PRO A 221 14.39 -15.99 14.17
CA PRO A 221 13.76 -16.14 12.86
C PRO A 221 14.68 -16.83 11.84
N TRP A 222 14.07 -17.60 10.92
CA TRP A 222 14.81 -18.32 9.89
C TRP A 222 15.67 -17.37 9.05
N ARG A 223 16.92 -17.78 8.83
CA ARG A 223 17.92 -17.01 8.06
C ARG A 223 17.95 -17.52 6.63
N TYR A 224 17.74 -16.61 5.69
CA TYR A 224 17.94 -16.87 4.27
C TYR A 224 19.43 -16.97 3.91
N PRO A 225 19.78 -17.60 2.78
CA PRO A 225 21.16 -17.64 2.27
C PRO A 225 21.76 -16.24 2.05
N ASP A 226 23.03 -16.06 2.40
CA ASP A 226 23.72 -14.76 2.34
C ASP A 226 23.83 -14.18 0.92
N GLU A 227 23.74 -15.02 -0.11
CA GLU A 227 23.79 -14.63 -1.52
C GLU A 227 22.49 -14.03 -2.06
N TRP A 228 21.41 -13.99 -1.28
CA TRP A 228 20.15 -13.37 -1.71
C TRP A 228 20.19 -11.86 -1.54
N ASP A 229 19.99 -11.13 -2.63
CA ASP A 229 19.81 -9.69 -2.59
C ASP A 229 18.47 -9.33 -1.91
N VAL A 230 18.57 -8.66 -0.77
CA VAL A 230 17.44 -8.23 0.06
C VAL A 230 17.67 -6.81 0.58
N GLU A 231 16.65 -6.16 1.14
CA GLU A 231 16.83 -4.87 1.82
C GLU A 231 17.64 -5.04 3.11
N GLY A 232 17.31 -6.08 3.89
CA GLY A 232 18.03 -6.43 5.11
C GLY A 232 17.34 -7.51 5.93
N PHE A 233 18.02 -8.02 6.95
CA PHE A 233 17.41 -8.97 7.88
C PHE A 233 16.47 -8.23 8.84
N ALA A 234 15.23 -8.04 8.39
CA ALA A 234 14.17 -7.35 9.13
C ALA A 234 13.06 -8.35 9.53
N PRO A 235 13.25 -9.16 10.59
CA PRO A 235 12.19 -10.01 11.12
C PRO A 235 11.09 -9.19 11.76
N GLU A 236 9.91 -9.20 11.15
CA GLU A 236 8.81 -8.31 11.50
C GLU A 236 7.45 -9.00 11.25
N GLY A 237 6.36 -8.27 11.45
CA GLY A 237 5.00 -8.73 11.14
C GLY A 237 4.60 -10.08 11.73
N PRO A 238 4.90 -10.42 13.02
CA PRO A 238 4.45 -11.68 13.57
C PRO A 238 2.92 -11.79 13.49
N LYS A 239 2.39 -12.95 13.09
CA LYS A 239 0.95 -13.28 13.17
C LYS A 239 0.81 -14.65 13.81
N ILE A 240 0.09 -14.69 14.93
CA ILE A 240 -0.06 -15.89 15.74
C ILE A 240 -1.43 -16.49 15.54
N HIS A 241 -1.48 -17.76 15.16
CA HIS A 241 -2.72 -18.51 14.96
C HIS A 241 -2.70 -19.82 15.74
N ARG A 242 -3.73 -20.06 16.54
CA ARG A 242 -3.95 -21.38 17.15
C ARG A 242 -4.84 -22.21 16.21
N ILE A 243 -4.28 -23.26 15.61
CA ILE A 243 -4.98 -24.14 14.67
C ILE A 243 -4.79 -25.59 15.13
N GLY A 244 -5.89 -26.24 15.49
CA GLY A 244 -5.85 -27.56 16.10
C GLY A 244 -5.01 -27.57 17.37
N GLN A 245 -3.95 -28.37 17.38
CA GLN A 245 -3.07 -28.54 18.53
C GLN A 245 -1.77 -27.72 18.45
N TRP A 246 -1.65 -26.83 17.46
CA TRP A 246 -0.47 -26.01 17.22
C TRP A 246 -0.80 -24.53 17.32
N PHE A 247 0.14 -23.77 17.85
CA PHE A 247 0.30 -22.36 17.56
C PHE A 247 1.23 -22.23 16.36
N TYR A 248 0.83 -21.47 15.36
CA TYR A 248 1.67 -21.07 14.23
C TYR A 248 2.05 -19.60 14.41
N MET A 249 3.30 -19.29 14.13
CA MET A 249 3.82 -17.93 14.03
C MET A 249 4.26 -17.73 12.59
N LEU A 250 3.55 -16.87 11.85
CA LEU A 250 4.04 -16.34 10.58
C LEU A 250 4.84 -15.08 10.89
N THR A 251 5.96 -14.87 10.22
CA THR A 251 6.73 -13.61 10.31
C THR A 251 7.20 -13.22 8.91
N ALA A 252 7.42 -11.93 8.69
CA ALA A 252 8.08 -11.44 7.49
C ALA A 252 9.60 -11.29 7.72
N VAL A 253 10.41 -11.48 6.68
CA VAL A 253 11.86 -11.20 6.67
C VAL A 253 12.28 -10.58 5.32
N GLY A 254 13.51 -10.07 5.24
CA GLY A 254 14.11 -9.54 4.00
C GLY A 254 13.82 -8.07 3.70
N GLY A 255 12.91 -7.44 4.46
CA GLY A 255 12.48 -6.05 4.28
C GLY A 255 11.44 -5.88 3.16
N THR A 256 10.47 -4.98 3.37
CA THR A 256 9.35 -4.75 2.44
C THR A 256 9.75 -3.89 1.24
N ALA A 257 10.85 -3.14 1.33
CA ALA A 257 11.38 -2.30 0.29
C ALA A 257 12.59 -2.97 -0.42
N GLY A 258 13.38 -2.18 -1.14
CA GLY A 258 14.60 -2.64 -1.79
C GLY A 258 14.33 -3.53 -3.00
N PRO A 259 15.12 -4.60 -3.21
CA PRO A 259 14.97 -5.49 -4.35
C PRO A 259 13.57 -6.14 -4.43
N PRO A 260 13.01 -6.32 -5.64
CA PRO A 260 11.73 -7.05 -5.85
C PRO A 260 11.65 -8.44 -5.21
N THR A 261 12.79 -9.08 -4.99
CA THR A 261 12.94 -10.44 -4.47
C THR A 261 13.26 -10.48 -2.98
N GLY A 262 13.24 -9.32 -2.31
CA GLY A 262 13.66 -9.13 -0.93
C GLY A 262 12.68 -9.68 0.09
N HIS A 263 11.43 -9.24 0.04
CA HIS A 263 10.44 -9.57 1.07
C HIS A 263 9.98 -11.03 1.01
N MET A 264 9.78 -11.63 2.18
CA MET A 264 9.46 -13.05 2.34
C MET A 264 8.51 -13.29 3.50
N VAL A 265 7.78 -14.41 3.44
CA VAL A 265 7.03 -14.97 4.57
C VAL A 265 7.73 -16.24 5.04
N ILE A 266 7.98 -16.33 6.34
CA ILE A 266 8.43 -17.56 7.00
C ILE A 266 7.40 -17.96 8.06
N ALA A 267 7.44 -19.22 8.48
CA ALA A 267 6.62 -19.69 9.60
C ALA A 267 7.42 -20.54 10.58
N ALA A 268 6.90 -20.62 11.79
CA ALA A 268 7.28 -21.57 12.82
C ALA A 268 6.01 -22.07 13.53
N ARG A 269 6.11 -23.15 14.31
CA ARG A 269 5.00 -23.64 15.13
C ARG A 269 5.45 -24.11 16.51
N SER A 270 4.53 -24.15 17.46
CA SER A 270 4.75 -24.73 18.78
C SER A 270 3.48 -25.35 19.36
N ARG A 271 3.64 -26.30 20.28
CA ARG A 271 2.51 -26.88 21.04
C ARG A 271 2.02 -25.95 22.16
N SER A 272 2.83 -24.96 22.52
CA SER A 272 2.56 -23.97 23.55
C SER A 272 2.83 -22.58 23.00
N ILE A 273 2.09 -21.57 23.45
CA ILE A 273 2.41 -20.17 23.12
C ILE A 273 3.80 -19.76 23.62
N HIS A 274 4.36 -20.51 24.57
CA HIS A 274 5.68 -20.30 25.17
C HIS A 274 6.83 -20.96 24.42
N GLY A 275 6.56 -21.66 23.33
CA GLY A 275 7.58 -22.39 22.62
C GLY A 275 7.91 -23.76 23.27
N PRO A 276 9.04 -24.38 22.87
CA PRO A 276 9.95 -23.91 21.84
C PRO A 276 9.26 -23.84 20.46
N TRP A 277 9.71 -22.91 19.62
CA TRP A 277 9.20 -22.73 18.27
C TRP A 277 10.04 -23.54 17.26
N GLU A 278 9.39 -24.47 16.59
CA GLU A 278 9.96 -25.27 15.51
C GLU A 278 9.82 -24.50 14.19
N GLN A 279 10.91 -24.32 13.45
CA GLN A 279 10.90 -23.67 12.14
C GLN A 279 10.17 -24.49 11.09
N HIS A 280 9.43 -23.84 10.20
CA HIS A 280 8.85 -24.52 9.06
C HIS A 280 9.96 -25.01 8.12
N PRO A 281 10.02 -26.31 7.77
CA PRO A 281 11.13 -26.88 6.98
C PRO A 281 11.20 -26.31 5.55
N GLY A 282 10.07 -25.83 5.03
CA GLY A 282 9.96 -25.16 3.72
C GLY A 282 10.12 -23.64 3.71
N ASN A 283 10.70 -23.02 4.75
CA ASN A 283 10.92 -21.57 4.72
C ASN A 283 11.88 -21.13 3.59
N PRO A 284 11.63 -19.99 2.90
CA PRO A 284 10.43 -19.15 3.03
C PRO A 284 9.25 -19.72 2.24
N LEU A 285 8.03 -19.46 2.74
CA LEU A 285 6.77 -19.94 2.16
C LEU A 285 6.26 -19.05 1.02
N VAL A 286 6.60 -17.77 1.06
CA VAL A 286 6.29 -16.78 0.02
C VAL A 286 7.54 -15.98 -0.23
N ARG A 287 7.92 -15.85 -1.50
CA ARG A 287 9.02 -15.00 -1.97
C ARG A 287 8.86 -14.75 -3.46
N THR A 288 9.06 -13.53 -3.93
CA THR A 288 9.25 -13.27 -5.36
C THR A 288 10.62 -13.78 -5.77
N THR A 289 10.67 -14.68 -6.74
CA THR A 289 11.90 -15.36 -7.19
C THR A 289 12.43 -14.82 -8.52
N ASP A 290 11.55 -14.23 -9.34
CA ASP A 290 11.89 -13.65 -10.62
C ASP A 290 11.27 -12.25 -10.76
N ILE A 291 12.04 -11.29 -11.27
CA ILE A 291 11.58 -9.91 -11.50
C ILE A 291 10.45 -9.82 -12.54
N ARG A 292 10.23 -10.86 -13.35
CA ARG A 292 9.12 -10.95 -14.31
C ARG A 292 7.79 -11.33 -13.66
N GLU A 293 7.78 -11.83 -12.43
CA GLU A 293 6.54 -12.11 -11.70
C GLU A 293 5.71 -10.82 -11.57
N ALA A 294 4.38 -10.95 -11.64
CA ALA A 294 3.48 -9.80 -11.57
C ALA A 294 3.49 -9.11 -10.20
N TRP A 295 3.95 -9.80 -9.16
CA TRP A 295 3.92 -9.36 -7.77
C TRP A 295 5.31 -9.43 -7.14
N TRP A 296 5.83 -8.26 -6.77
CA TRP A 296 7.12 -8.06 -6.13
C TRP A 296 7.01 -7.88 -4.62
N SER A 297 8.10 -8.15 -3.91
CA SER A 297 8.26 -7.96 -2.46
C SER A 297 7.03 -8.43 -1.68
N ARG A 298 6.65 -9.69 -1.92
CA ARG A 298 5.49 -10.32 -1.28
C ARG A 298 5.77 -10.71 0.16
N GLY A 299 4.96 -10.25 1.11
CA GLY A 299 5.09 -10.65 2.50
C GLY A 299 4.13 -9.99 3.48
N HIS A 300 4.42 -10.11 4.77
CA HIS A 300 3.56 -9.70 5.87
C HIS A 300 2.20 -10.44 5.89
N ALA A 301 2.27 -11.77 5.98
CA ALA A 301 1.11 -12.65 5.82
C ALA A 301 0.35 -12.97 7.11
N SER A 302 -0.97 -13.02 6.99
CA SER A 302 -1.90 -13.55 7.99
C SER A 302 -2.68 -14.73 7.43
N LEU A 303 -3.00 -15.72 8.26
CA LEU A 303 -3.89 -16.83 7.89
C LEU A 303 -5.35 -16.53 8.24
N VAL A 304 -6.28 -17.02 7.42
CA VAL A 304 -7.71 -16.92 7.69
C VAL A 304 -8.44 -18.14 7.13
N GLN A 305 -9.46 -18.61 7.86
CA GLN A 305 -10.35 -19.65 7.37
C GLN A 305 -11.51 -19.03 6.57
N ALA A 306 -11.71 -19.48 5.34
CA ALA A 306 -12.80 -19.08 4.45
C ALA A 306 -14.17 -19.66 4.86
N PRO A 307 -15.28 -19.23 4.21
CA PRO A 307 -16.62 -19.72 4.54
C PRO A 307 -16.77 -21.24 4.37
N ASP A 308 -16.19 -21.81 3.31
CA ASP A 308 -16.11 -23.25 3.02
C ASP A 308 -15.13 -24.04 3.92
N LYS A 309 -14.53 -23.38 4.92
CA LYS A 309 -13.54 -23.92 5.86
C LYS A 309 -12.14 -24.18 5.29
N SER A 310 -11.92 -23.91 4.00
CA SER A 310 -10.57 -23.88 3.43
C SER A 310 -9.74 -22.76 4.07
N TRP A 311 -8.41 -22.90 4.01
CA TRP A 311 -7.48 -21.91 4.54
C TRP A 311 -6.93 -21.03 3.44
N TRP A 312 -6.72 -19.77 3.78
CA TRP A 312 -6.22 -18.74 2.89
C TRP A 312 -5.23 -17.85 3.63
N SER A 313 -4.39 -17.15 2.87
CA SER A 313 -3.51 -16.13 3.40
C SER A 313 -3.73 -14.80 2.71
N LEU A 314 -3.82 -13.74 3.51
CA LEU A 314 -3.78 -12.36 3.06
C LEU A 314 -2.39 -11.80 3.37
N TYR A 315 -1.76 -11.22 2.36
CA TYR A 315 -0.48 -10.54 2.47
C TYR A 315 -0.44 -9.39 1.46
N HIS A 316 0.67 -8.64 1.40
CA HIS A 316 0.80 -7.57 0.42
C HIS A 316 1.93 -7.85 -0.57
N GLY A 317 1.90 -7.13 -1.69
CA GLY A 317 2.99 -7.07 -2.67
C GLY A 317 2.83 -5.87 -3.59
N PHE A 318 3.88 -5.55 -4.35
CA PHE A 318 3.84 -4.48 -5.34
C PHE A 318 3.54 -5.05 -6.72
N GLU A 319 2.71 -4.35 -7.48
CA GLU A 319 2.49 -4.72 -8.87
C GLU A 319 3.72 -4.35 -9.68
N ASN A 320 4.18 -5.30 -10.51
CA ASN A 320 5.41 -5.19 -11.27
C ASN A 320 5.47 -3.87 -12.08
N GLY A 321 6.49 -3.07 -11.81
CA GLY A 321 6.71 -1.77 -12.43
C GLY A 321 5.92 -0.61 -11.80
N TYR A 322 4.99 -0.88 -10.89
CA TYR A 322 4.05 0.11 -10.32
C TYR A 322 4.23 0.27 -8.80
N TRP A 323 5.46 0.46 -8.34
CA TRP A 323 5.75 0.88 -6.95
C TRP A 323 4.94 2.13 -6.52
N THR A 324 4.56 2.96 -7.49
CA THR A 324 3.72 4.15 -7.33
C THR A 324 2.31 3.85 -6.80
N LEU A 325 1.78 2.64 -7.00
CA LEU A 325 0.50 2.20 -6.44
C LEU A 325 0.60 1.78 -4.97
N GLY A 326 1.81 1.65 -4.43
CA GLY A 326 2.04 1.11 -3.11
C GLY A 326 1.85 -0.41 -3.05
N ARG A 327 1.72 -0.92 -1.83
CA ARG A 327 1.60 -2.36 -1.53
C ARG A 327 0.15 -2.77 -1.60
N GLN A 328 -0.21 -3.63 -2.54
CA GLN A 328 -1.59 -4.05 -2.76
C GLN A 328 -1.88 -5.36 -2.02
N CYS A 329 -3.13 -5.56 -1.62
CA CYS A 329 -3.51 -6.73 -0.83
C CYS A 329 -3.79 -7.94 -1.73
N LEU A 330 -3.04 -9.01 -1.50
CA LEU A 330 -3.07 -10.27 -2.23
C LEU A 330 -3.73 -11.37 -1.38
N LEU A 331 -4.40 -12.29 -2.05
CA LEU A 331 -5.05 -13.47 -1.46
C LEU A 331 -4.49 -14.74 -2.11
N ASP A 332 -4.10 -15.71 -1.29
CA ASP A 332 -3.44 -16.96 -1.72
C ASP A 332 -4.05 -18.17 -0.99
N PRO A 333 -4.48 -19.24 -1.70
CA PRO A 333 -4.99 -20.45 -1.06
C PRO A 333 -3.90 -21.16 -0.26
N VAL A 334 -4.31 -21.78 0.86
CA VAL A 334 -3.43 -22.50 1.79
C VAL A 334 -3.90 -23.93 1.95
N GLU A 335 -2.97 -24.86 1.83
CA GLU A 335 -3.19 -26.28 2.12
C GLU A 335 -2.37 -26.69 3.35
N PHE A 336 -3.04 -27.31 4.33
CA PHE A 336 -2.38 -27.97 5.46
C PHE A 336 -2.04 -29.42 5.10
N THR A 337 -0.80 -29.81 5.37
CA THR A 337 -0.29 -31.18 5.14
C THR A 337 -0.58 -32.08 6.35
N PRO A 338 -0.60 -33.43 6.19
CA PRO A 338 -0.93 -34.36 7.27
C PRO A 338 -0.04 -34.27 8.52
N ASP A 339 1.20 -33.82 8.37
CA ASP A 339 2.15 -33.58 9.46
C ASP A 339 1.92 -32.23 10.18
N GLY A 340 0.88 -31.48 9.79
CA GLY A 340 0.48 -30.22 10.41
C GLY A 340 1.34 -29.03 9.97
N TRP A 341 1.98 -29.09 8.81
CA TRP A 341 2.56 -27.91 8.18
C TRP A 341 1.59 -27.33 7.14
N PHE A 342 1.94 -26.21 6.52
CA PHE A 342 1.10 -25.61 5.47
C PHE A 342 1.92 -25.04 4.33
N ARG A 343 1.31 -24.94 3.16
CA ARG A 343 1.92 -24.32 1.98
C ARG A 343 0.92 -23.42 1.27
N MET A 344 1.44 -22.36 0.67
CA MET A 344 0.69 -21.56 -0.29
C MET A 344 0.56 -22.33 -1.60
N THR A 345 -0.62 -22.28 -2.24
CA THR A 345 -0.92 -23.07 -3.44
C THR A 345 -1.41 -22.24 -4.62
N GLY A 346 -1.40 -20.90 -4.51
CA GLY A 346 -1.88 -19.99 -5.56
C GLY A 346 -1.04 -19.97 -6.83
N GLY A 347 0.23 -20.39 -6.77
CA GLY A 347 1.11 -20.45 -7.94
C GLY A 347 1.37 -19.07 -8.54
N ASP A 348 1.09 -18.90 -9.84
CA ASP A 348 1.16 -17.60 -10.50
C ASP A 348 -0.06 -16.74 -10.12
N LEU A 349 0.16 -15.80 -9.20
CA LEU A 349 -0.88 -14.90 -8.69
C LEU A 349 -1.35 -13.84 -9.72
N SER A 350 -0.82 -13.84 -10.94
CA SER A 350 -1.38 -13.09 -12.07
C SER A 350 -2.51 -13.83 -12.79
N ALA A 351 -2.60 -15.15 -12.60
CA ALA A 351 -3.64 -15.98 -13.19
C ALA A 351 -4.92 -15.97 -12.33
N PRO A 352 -6.10 -16.25 -12.92
CA PRO A 352 -7.34 -16.39 -12.17
C PRO A 352 -7.28 -17.56 -11.18
N ILE A 353 -7.63 -17.30 -9.92
CA ILE A 353 -7.69 -18.29 -8.84
C ILE A 353 -9.16 -18.57 -8.51
N ALA A 354 -9.53 -19.81 -8.23
CA ALA A 354 -10.88 -20.14 -7.76
C ALA A 354 -11.18 -19.43 -6.43
N LYS A 355 -12.37 -18.83 -6.30
CA LYS A 355 -12.81 -18.21 -5.05
C LYS A 355 -13.14 -19.29 -4.01
N PRO A 356 -13.09 -18.99 -2.71
CA PRO A 356 -13.70 -19.86 -1.71
C PRO A 356 -15.22 -19.95 -1.90
N ASP A 357 -15.77 -21.13 -1.64
CA ASP A 357 -17.20 -21.40 -1.74
C ASP A 357 -17.95 -20.93 -0.48
N GLY A 358 -19.28 -20.88 -0.57
CA GLY A 358 -20.18 -20.65 0.58
C GLY A 358 -20.24 -19.21 1.11
N GLY A 359 -19.41 -18.30 0.59
CA GLY A 359 -19.43 -16.88 0.92
C GLY A 359 -20.56 -16.11 0.23
N THR A 360 -20.90 -14.94 0.79
CA THR A 360 -21.81 -13.98 0.14
C THR A 360 -21.00 -12.81 -0.41
N ALA A 361 -21.08 -12.57 -1.72
CA ALA A 361 -20.44 -11.41 -2.32
C ALA A 361 -21.11 -10.10 -1.84
N LEU A 362 -20.32 -9.20 -1.27
CA LEU A 362 -20.73 -7.82 -0.96
C LEU A 362 -20.39 -6.89 -2.14
N PRO A 363 -20.88 -5.63 -2.16
CA PRO A 363 -20.37 -4.64 -3.09
C PRO A 363 -18.85 -4.43 -2.92
N HIS A 364 -18.10 -4.52 -4.01
CA HIS A 364 -16.65 -4.37 -3.98
C HIS A 364 -16.22 -2.91 -4.20
N GLY A 365 -15.29 -2.44 -3.37
CA GLY A 365 -14.64 -1.15 -3.52
C GLY A 365 -15.51 0.04 -3.15
N MET A 366 -15.09 1.23 -3.62
CA MET A 366 -15.82 2.48 -3.45
C MET A 366 -15.59 3.41 -4.63
N ALA A 367 -16.53 4.32 -4.88
CA ALA A 367 -16.35 5.38 -5.84
C ALA A 367 -15.31 6.39 -5.30
N LEU A 368 -14.35 6.76 -6.15
CA LEU A 368 -13.41 7.84 -5.93
C LEU A 368 -13.94 9.17 -6.47
N SER A 369 -14.88 9.15 -7.43
CA SER A 369 -15.64 10.34 -7.79
C SER A 369 -16.43 10.89 -6.59
N ASP A 370 -16.58 12.21 -6.53
CA ASP A 370 -17.27 12.91 -5.45
C ASP A 370 -18.01 14.14 -5.98
N ASP A 371 -19.33 14.15 -5.81
CA ASP A 371 -20.17 15.31 -6.06
C ASP A 371 -20.23 16.26 -4.86
N PHE A 372 -19.57 15.91 -3.75
CA PHE A 372 -19.53 16.64 -2.50
C PHE A 372 -20.92 16.89 -1.89
N SER A 373 -21.86 15.98 -2.11
CA SER A 373 -23.14 15.93 -1.39
C SER A 373 -22.97 15.58 0.10
N THR A 374 -21.90 14.87 0.45
CA THR A 374 -21.51 14.53 1.83
C THR A 374 -20.01 14.64 2.02
N LEU A 375 -19.56 14.97 3.23
CA LEU A 375 -18.13 15.02 3.56
C LEU A 375 -17.61 13.63 3.91
N ALA A 376 -17.06 12.92 2.93
CA ALA A 376 -16.57 11.54 3.07
C ALA A 376 -15.11 11.44 3.57
N ILE A 377 -14.76 12.19 4.63
CA ILE A 377 -13.43 12.12 5.26
C ILE A 377 -13.29 10.83 6.08
N GLY A 378 -12.14 10.16 5.92
CA GLY A 378 -11.77 8.91 6.58
C GLY A 378 -12.21 7.64 5.85
N THR A 379 -13.21 7.74 4.96
CA THR A 379 -13.61 6.64 4.08
C THR A 379 -13.05 6.80 2.67
N LYS A 380 -13.29 7.97 2.03
CA LYS A 380 -12.78 8.28 0.69
C LYS A 380 -11.54 9.17 0.75
N TRP A 381 -11.64 10.26 1.51
CA TRP A 381 -10.63 11.30 1.60
C TRP A 381 -9.84 11.18 2.91
N SER A 382 -8.53 11.36 2.86
CA SER A 382 -7.70 11.49 4.06
C SER A 382 -6.74 12.66 3.92
N PHE A 383 -6.49 13.37 5.01
CA PHE A 383 -5.41 14.35 5.09
C PHE A 383 -4.05 13.67 5.22
N PHE A 384 -3.03 14.25 4.61
CA PHE A 384 -1.63 13.94 4.92
C PHE A 384 -1.17 14.77 6.12
N ARG A 385 -0.74 14.12 7.21
CA ARG A 385 -0.26 14.75 8.46
C ARG A 385 -1.16 15.92 8.93
N PRO A 386 -2.44 15.67 9.24
CA PRO A 386 -3.31 16.72 9.74
C PRO A 386 -2.87 17.20 11.12
N ASP A 387 -3.07 18.48 11.40
CA ASP A 387 -3.08 19.02 12.76
C ASP A 387 -4.35 18.55 13.51
N PRO A 388 -4.43 18.66 14.85
CA PRO A 388 -5.57 18.18 15.61
C PRO A 388 -6.94 18.74 15.17
N ASP A 389 -6.99 19.97 14.66
CA ASP A 389 -8.19 20.67 14.19
C ASP A 389 -8.36 20.65 12.67
N GLU A 390 -7.56 19.85 11.93
CA GLU A 390 -7.51 19.88 10.47
C GLU A 390 -8.87 19.67 9.80
N ALA A 391 -9.72 18.83 10.39
CA ALA A 391 -11.05 18.54 9.88
C ALA A 391 -11.92 19.81 9.76
N THR A 392 -11.67 20.85 10.55
CA THR A 392 -12.40 22.12 10.49
C THR A 392 -12.13 22.90 9.20
N ARG A 393 -11.08 22.56 8.44
CA ARG A 393 -10.76 23.17 7.14
C ARG A 393 -11.67 22.72 6.02
N ALA A 394 -12.36 21.59 6.17
CA ALA A 394 -13.15 20.98 5.12
C ALA A 394 -14.62 20.91 5.55
N ARG A 395 -15.51 21.42 4.70
CA ARG A 395 -16.96 21.31 4.87
C ARG A 395 -17.62 21.16 3.51
N VAL A 396 -18.79 20.54 3.47
CA VAL A 396 -19.61 20.49 2.25
C VAL A 396 -20.87 21.32 2.43
N ALA A 397 -21.25 22.03 1.39
CA ALA A 397 -22.57 22.66 1.24
C ALA A 397 -22.85 22.81 -0.27
N ASP A 398 -24.11 22.70 -0.69
CA ASP A 398 -24.53 22.91 -2.09
C ASP A 398 -23.67 22.13 -3.11
N ASN A 399 -23.42 20.84 -2.85
CA ASN A 399 -22.58 19.97 -3.69
C ASN A 399 -21.19 20.55 -3.98
N THR A 400 -20.62 21.25 -3.00
CA THR A 400 -19.33 21.93 -3.09
C THR A 400 -18.51 21.59 -1.84
N LEU A 401 -17.29 21.10 -2.04
CA LEU A 401 -16.30 21.05 -0.99
C LEU A 401 -15.67 22.42 -0.83
N TYR A 402 -15.86 23.01 0.34
CA TYR A 402 -15.22 24.22 0.78
C TYR A 402 -14.00 23.83 1.59
N PHE A 403 -12.80 24.19 1.09
CA PHE A 403 -11.53 23.79 1.66
C PHE A 403 -10.65 25.00 1.95
N LYS A 404 -10.51 25.31 3.24
CA LYS A 404 -9.67 26.41 3.73
C LYS A 404 -8.20 26.17 3.40
N GLY A 405 -7.51 27.17 2.88
CA GLY A 405 -6.08 27.08 2.59
C GLY A 405 -5.20 26.89 3.83
N LYS A 406 -4.09 26.16 3.67
CA LYS A 406 -3.02 26.02 4.68
C LYS A 406 -1.68 26.00 3.99
N GLY A 407 -0.70 26.61 4.63
CA GLY A 407 0.64 26.72 4.07
C GLY A 407 0.66 27.50 2.75
N LEU A 408 1.74 27.33 2.01
CA LEU A 408 1.99 28.02 0.73
C LEU A 408 1.93 27.07 -0.48
N ALA A 409 1.99 25.77 -0.24
CA ALA A 409 2.07 24.72 -1.25
C ALA A 409 1.62 23.38 -0.65
N PRO A 410 1.39 22.32 -1.46
CA PRO A 410 1.05 20.99 -0.95
C PRO A 410 2.03 20.49 0.13
N SER A 411 3.32 20.81 0.02
CA SER A 411 4.37 20.45 1.00
C SER A 411 4.18 21.01 2.41
N THR A 412 3.34 22.03 2.58
CA THR A 412 3.11 22.71 3.88
C THR A 412 1.62 22.81 4.22
N GLY A 413 0.75 22.15 3.44
CA GLY A 413 -0.69 22.43 3.43
C GLY A 413 -1.60 21.25 3.71
N SER A 414 -1.06 20.07 4.09
CA SER A 414 -1.83 18.86 4.41
C SER A 414 -2.92 18.55 3.37
N PRO A 415 -2.55 18.16 2.12
CA PRO A 415 -3.51 17.95 1.05
C PRO A 415 -4.53 16.85 1.38
N LEU A 416 -5.68 16.91 0.70
CA LEU A 416 -6.75 15.93 0.83
C LEU A 416 -6.64 14.92 -0.31
N LEU A 417 -6.41 13.65 0.03
CA LEU A 417 -5.96 12.61 -0.90
C LEU A 417 -6.93 11.42 -0.95
N VAL A 418 -7.02 10.77 -2.11
CA VAL A 418 -7.69 9.46 -2.29
C VAL A 418 -6.68 8.37 -2.59
N THR A 419 -7.09 7.11 -2.49
CA THR A 419 -6.25 5.94 -2.80
C THR A 419 -6.70 5.35 -4.13
N ALA A 420 -5.90 5.54 -5.18
CA ALA A 420 -6.16 4.98 -6.52
C ALA A 420 -5.40 3.65 -6.70
N GLY A 421 -6.03 2.69 -7.37
CA GLY A 421 -5.49 1.33 -7.52
C GLY A 421 -5.30 0.83 -8.95
N ASP A 422 -5.61 1.64 -9.97
CA ASP A 422 -5.41 1.30 -11.38
C ASP A 422 -4.12 1.93 -11.92
N THR A 423 -3.46 1.26 -12.87
CA THR A 423 -2.18 1.70 -13.50
C THR A 423 -2.33 2.98 -14.32
N SER A 424 -3.53 3.22 -14.83
CA SER A 424 -3.89 4.38 -15.63
C SER A 424 -5.24 4.93 -15.19
N TYR A 425 -5.29 6.24 -14.96
CA TYR A 425 -6.48 6.92 -14.50
C TYR A 425 -6.46 8.40 -14.86
N ARG A 426 -7.64 9.01 -14.79
CA ARG A 426 -7.84 10.43 -14.92
C ARG A 426 -8.67 10.95 -13.75
N PHE A 427 -8.31 12.12 -13.26
CA PHE A 427 -9.14 12.85 -12.31
C PHE A 427 -9.26 14.33 -12.67
N GLU A 428 -10.43 14.91 -12.44
CA GLU A 428 -10.73 16.30 -12.77
C GLU A 428 -11.66 16.95 -11.75
N CYS A 429 -11.60 18.27 -11.62
CA CYS A 429 -12.40 19.02 -10.67
C CYS A 429 -12.63 20.46 -11.17
N ASP A 430 -13.79 21.04 -10.88
CA ASP A 430 -14.04 22.49 -10.99
C ASP A 430 -13.56 23.17 -9.72
N ILE A 431 -12.68 24.16 -9.87
CA ILE A 431 -12.00 24.84 -8.77
C ILE A 431 -12.26 26.33 -8.90
N GLU A 432 -12.71 26.95 -7.81
CA GLU A 432 -12.90 28.39 -7.67
C GLU A 432 -12.13 28.89 -6.45
N LEU A 433 -11.33 29.93 -6.63
CA LEU A 433 -10.44 30.46 -5.60
C LEU A 433 -11.13 31.51 -4.73
N ALA A 434 -10.70 31.60 -3.47
CA ALA A 434 -10.86 32.82 -2.70
C ALA A 434 -9.82 33.88 -3.14
N PRO A 435 -10.10 35.18 -2.95
CA PRO A 435 -9.12 36.24 -3.23
C PRO A 435 -7.78 35.98 -2.52
N GLY A 436 -6.69 35.97 -3.30
CA GLY A 436 -5.33 35.74 -2.82
C GLY A 436 -4.97 34.28 -2.51
N GLY A 437 -5.90 33.34 -2.71
CA GLY A 437 -5.65 31.91 -2.52
C GLY A 437 -5.05 31.23 -3.74
N THR A 438 -4.49 30.04 -3.52
CA THR A 438 -4.01 29.11 -4.56
C THR A 438 -4.63 27.75 -4.34
N ALA A 439 -5.07 27.08 -5.39
CA ALA A 439 -5.57 25.72 -5.30
C ALA A 439 -5.27 24.91 -6.56
N GLY A 440 -5.39 23.59 -6.48
CA GLY A 440 -5.18 22.73 -7.63
C GLY A 440 -5.32 21.24 -7.38
N LEU A 441 -4.88 20.48 -8.37
CA LEU A 441 -4.85 19.02 -8.37
C LEU A 441 -3.41 18.51 -8.26
N VAL A 442 -3.22 17.46 -7.48
CA VAL A 442 -1.89 16.92 -7.15
C VAL A 442 -1.86 15.40 -7.24
N LEU A 443 -0.72 14.85 -7.65
CA LEU A 443 -0.27 13.49 -7.40
C LEU A 443 0.82 13.57 -6.32
N PHE A 444 0.49 13.11 -5.12
CA PHE A 444 1.25 13.35 -3.90
C PHE A 444 1.78 12.05 -3.30
N TYR A 445 3.11 11.89 -3.27
CA TYR A 445 3.75 10.80 -2.54
C TYR A 445 4.03 11.24 -1.10
N ASP A 446 4.78 12.34 -0.93
CA ASP A 446 4.99 12.99 0.36
C ASP A 446 5.23 14.51 0.20
N ASP A 447 5.55 15.21 1.29
CA ASP A 447 5.77 16.66 1.28
C ASP A 447 7.03 17.12 0.53
N LYS A 448 7.85 16.20 0.02
CA LYS A 448 9.06 16.50 -0.77
C LYS A 448 8.99 15.95 -2.19
N LEU A 449 8.16 14.96 -2.47
CA LEU A 449 8.02 14.35 -3.79
C LEU A 449 6.54 14.29 -4.19
N TYR A 450 6.16 15.23 -5.05
CA TYR A 450 4.82 15.32 -5.63
C TYR A 450 4.87 16.08 -6.95
N ALA A 451 3.83 15.92 -7.77
CA ALA A 451 3.66 16.67 -9.01
C ALA A 451 2.21 17.13 -9.15
N GLY A 452 1.97 18.26 -9.82
CA GLY A 452 0.63 18.80 -9.91
C GLY A 452 0.54 20.14 -10.63
N LEU A 453 -0.69 20.59 -10.82
CA LEU A 453 -1.00 21.89 -11.39
C LEU A 453 -2.04 22.56 -10.49
N GLY A 454 -1.72 23.77 -10.05
CA GLY A 454 -2.70 24.70 -9.51
C GLY A 454 -2.59 26.07 -10.15
N PHE A 455 -3.24 27.04 -9.54
CA PHE A 455 -3.33 28.39 -10.05
C PHE A 455 -3.67 29.38 -8.93
N ASP A 456 -3.23 30.62 -9.14
CA ASP A 456 -3.82 31.82 -8.57
C ASP A 456 -4.60 32.57 -9.67
N ALA A 457 -5.20 33.72 -9.34
CA ALA A 457 -6.03 34.47 -10.29
C ALA A 457 -5.27 34.97 -11.54
N GLU A 458 -3.94 35.09 -11.47
CA GLU A 458 -3.10 35.65 -12.54
C GLU A 458 -2.21 34.60 -13.22
N ARG A 459 -1.85 33.53 -12.50
CA ARG A 459 -0.79 32.59 -12.90
C ARG A 459 -1.11 31.15 -12.55
N PHE A 460 -0.62 30.24 -13.38
CA PHE A 460 -0.50 28.83 -13.01
C PHE A 460 0.62 28.65 -11.99
N VAL A 461 0.49 27.60 -11.18
CA VAL A 461 1.47 27.14 -10.21
C VAL A 461 1.78 25.69 -10.52
N THR A 462 2.95 25.42 -11.09
CA THR A 462 3.33 24.04 -11.46
C THR A 462 4.21 23.42 -10.39
N HIS A 463 3.93 22.17 -10.04
CA HIS A 463 4.68 21.40 -9.04
C HIS A 463 5.39 20.24 -9.73
N GLN A 464 6.71 20.16 -9.59
CA GLN A 464 7.56 19.13 -10.20
C GLN A 464 8.60 18.68 -9.17
N TYR A 465 8.64 17.38 -8.87
CA TYR A 465 9.54 16.82 -7.86
C TYR A 465 9.38 17.49 -6.48
N GLY A 466 8.16 17.90 -6.15
CA GLY A 466 7.82 18.63 -4.92
C GLY A 466 8.28 20.09 -4.88
N ILE A 467 8.75 20.63 -6.00
CA ILE A 467 9.24 22.01 -6.14
C ILE A 467 8.29 22.80 -7.04
N GLU A 468 7.92 24.01 -6.61
CA GLU A 468 7.21 24.95 -7.47
C GLU A 468 8.14 25.41 -8.61
N ARG A 469 7.69 25.29 -9.87
CA ARG A 469 8.48 25.65 -11.04
C ARG A 469 7.68 26.49 -12.03
N GLY A 470 8.12 27.72 -12.25
CA GLY A 470 7.51 28.60 -13.25
C GLY A 470 6.09 29.03 -12.88
N ARG A 471 5.70 30.22 -13.33
CA ARG A 471 4.35 30.75 -13.15
C ARG A 471 3.82 31.35 -14.45
N PRO A 472 3.48 30.51 -15.45
CA PRO A 472 2.89 30.99 -16.70
C PRO A 472 1.59 31.74 -16.43
N VAL A 473 1.23 32.65 -17.34
CA VAL A 473 -0.02 33.41 -17.26
C VAL A 473 -1.22 32.46 -17.26
N ASN A 474 -2.14 32.67 -16.33
CA ASN A 474 -3.42 31.99 -16.27
C ASN A 474 -4.46 32.80 -17.07
N PRO A 475 -5.03 32.26 -18.16
CA PRO A 475 -6.02 32.97 -18.97
C PRO A 475 -7.46 32.86 -18.44
N HIS A 476 -7.71 32.05 -17.41
CA HIS A 476 -9.08 31.71 -16.95
C HIS A 476 -9.53 32.48 -15.70
N GLY A 477 -8.63 33.23 -15.05
CA GLY A 477 -8.95 33.96 -13.82
C GLY A 477 -9.05 33.05 -12.58
N ASP A 478 -10.02 33.31 -11.71
CA ASP A 478 -10.17 32.68 -10.40
C ASP A 478 -10.95 31.35 -10.41
N ARG A 479 -11.45 30.93 -11.58
CA ARG A 479 -12.20 29.67 -11.72
C ARG A 479 -11.83 28.91 -12.98
N MET A 480 -11.58 27.61 -12.85
CA MET A 480 -11.37 26.72 -13.98
C MET A 480 -11.64 25.26 -13.61
N ARG A 481 -11.83 24.39 -14.62
CA ARG A 481 -11.64 22.96 -14.45
C ARG A 481 -10.20 22.56 -14.75
N ILE A 482 -9.64 21.69 -13.93
CA ILE A 482 -8.35 21.04 -14.16
C ILE A 482 -8.60 19.55 -14.32
N ARG A 483 -7.89 18.93 -15.26
CA ARG A 483 -7.86 17.49 -15.49
C ARG A 483 -6.41 17.01 -15.44
N VAL A 484 -6.17 15.99 -14.63
CA VAL A 484 -4.90 15.26 -14.56
C VAL A 484 -5.13 13.86 -15.12
N THR A 485 -4.32 13.46 -16.09
CA THR A 485 -4.29 12.08 -16.59
C THR A 485 -2.95 11.48 -16.25
N ASN A 486 -2.93 10.40 -15.48
CA ASN A 486 -1.78 9.52 -15.30
C ASN A 486 -2.01 8.27 -16.16
N ARG A 487 -1.22 8.07 -17.21
CA ARG A 487 -1.26 6.85 -18.01
C ARG A 487 0.10 6.18 -17.93
N GLN A 488 0.19 5.07 -17.21
CA GLN A 488 1.45 4.31 -17.05
C GLN A 488 2.63 5.20 -16.63
N HIS A 489 2.44 6.01 -15.58
CA HIS A 489 3.39 7.01 -15.06
C HIS A 489 3.61 8.28 -15.91
N ILE A 490 2.97 8.39 -17.07
CA ILE A 490 3.01 9.61 -17.87
C ILE A 490 1.85 10.51 -17.49
N VAL A 491 2.19 11.64 -16.85
CA VAL A 491 1.23 12.62 -16.34
C VAL A 491 1.08 13.77 -17.31
N SER A 492 -0.16 14.11 -17.63
CA SER A 492 -0.52 15.30 -18.41
C SER A 492 -1.63 16.09 -17.76
N PHE A 493 -1.61 17.40 -17.99
CA PHE A 493 -2.59 18.34 -17.44
C PHE A 493 -3.38 19.01 -18.55
N HIS A 494 -4.68 19.21 -18.32
CA HIS A 494 -5.54 19.98 -19.20
C HIS A 494 -6.36 20.97 -18.36
N THR A 495 -6.63 22.16 -18.92
CA THR A 495 -7.41 23.22 -18.26
C THR A 495 -8.58 23.64 -19.12
N SER A 496 -9.62 24.16 -18.48
CA SER A 496 -10.83 24.65 -19.14
C SER A 496 -11.45 25.81 -18.36
N GLY A 497 -11.67 26.94 -19.03
CA GLY A 497 -12.37 28.11 -18.48
C GLY A 497 -13.87 28.15 -18.78
N ASP A 498 -14.40 27.19 -19.55
CA ASP A 498 -15.80 27.16 -20.01
C ASP A 498 -16.61 25.98 -19.42
N GLY A 499 -16.18 25.49 -18.26
CA GLY A 499 -16.84 24.40 -17.54
C GLY A 499 -16.55 23.00 -18.09
N GLY A 500 -15.49 22.84 -18.88
CA GLY A 500 -15.07 21.56 -19.47
C GLY A 500 -15.61 21.30 -20.88
N LYS A 501 -16.18 22.32 -21.55
CA LYS A 501 -16.66 22.20 -22.94
C LYS A 501 -15.48 22.15 -23.91
N THR A 502 -14.46 22.98 -23.67
CA THR A 502 -13.19 22.95 -24.38
C THR A 502 -12.03 22.73 -23.42
N TRP A 503 -11.00 22.02 -23.87
CA TRP A 503 -9.83 21.68 -23.06
C TRP A 503 -8.55 22.11 -23.77
N ALA A 504 -7.73 22.88 -23.08
CA ALA A 504 -6.37 23.20 -23.51
C ALA A 504 -5.38 22.27 -22.77
N LYS A 505 -4.54 21.56 -23.52
CA LYS A 505 -3.44 20.80 -22.93
C LYS A 505 -2.39 21.77 -22.41
N PHE A 506 -2.01 21.62 -21.15
CA PHE A 506 -0.89 22.36 -20.59
C PHE A 506 0.41 21.87 -21.23
N ASP A 507 1.32 22.78 -21.54
CA ASP A 507 2.51 22.52 -22.35
C ASP A 507 3.59 21.69 -21.63
N ARG A 508 3.35 21.33 -20.37
CA ARG A 508 4.25 20.52 -19.54
C ARG A 508 3.55 19.29 -18.98
N GLY A 509 4.18 18.12 -19.14
CA GLY A 509 3.80 16.86 -18.48
C GLY A 509 4.91 16.37 -17.56
N MET A 510 4.70 15.27 -16.85
CA MET A 510 5.65 14.66 -15.92
C MET A 510 5.76 13.14 -16.13
N GLU A 511 6.90 12.58 -15.76
CA GLU A 511 7.14 11.14 -15.64
C GLU A 511 7.31 10.87 -14.14
N VAL A 512 6.51 9.95 -13.58
CA VAL A 512 6.41 9.75 -12.12
C VAL A 512 6.78 8.34 -11.67
N SER A 513 7.40 7.52 -12.53
CA SER A 513 7.78 6.14 -12.21
C SER A 513 8.70 6.04 -11.00
N GLY A 514 9.47 7.09 -10.69
CA GLY A 514 10.33 7.17 -9.49
C GLY A 514 9.65 7.70 -8.23
N TYR A 515 8.34 7.94 -8.21
CA TYR A 515 7.64 8.56 -7.08
C TYR A 515 7.17 7.49 -6.08
N HIS A 516 8.15 6.80 -5.49
CA HIS A 516 7.93 5.69 -4.58
C HIS A 516 9.05 5.56 -3.54
N HIS A 517 8.89 4.61 -2.61
CA HIS A 517 9.78 4.44 -1.47
C HIS A 517 11.23 4.09 -1.84
N ASN A 518 11.49 3.29 -2.87
CA ASN A 518 12.87 2.96 -3.25
C ASN A 518 13.68 4.17 -3.76
N VAL A 519 13.03 5.27 -4.14
CA VAL A 519 13.70 6.53 -4.50
C VAL A 519 13.67 7.53 -3.35
N ARG A 520 12.53 7.67 -2.70
CA ARG A 520 12.27 8.75 -1.75
C ARG A 520 12.39 8.35 -0.28
N GLY A 521 12.27 7.07 0.03
CA GLY A 521 12.05 6.54 1.37
C GLY A 521 10.60 6.67 1.84
N GLY A 522 10.33 6.24 3.08
CA GLY A 522 8.96 6.10 3.59
C GLY A 522 8.28 4.84 3.03
N PHE A 523 6.99 4.67 3.29
CA PHE A 523 6.24 3.48 2.87
C PHE A 523 4.88 3.86 2.27
N LEU A 524 4.86 4.95 1.50
CA LEU A 524 3.64 5.56 0.96
C LEU A 524 3.41 5.15 -0.50
N MET A 525 2.39 5.75 -1.13
CA MET A 525 2.07 5.63 -2.55
C MET A 525 1.86 7.01 -3.19
N LEU A 526 1.84 7.08 -4.51
CA LEU A 526 1.51 8.29 -5.25
C LEU A 526 -0.01 8.49 -5.34
N ARG A 527 -0.55 9.45 -4.59
CA ARG A 527 -1.99 9.62 -4.41
C ARG A 527 -2.56 10.81 -5.19
N PRO A 528 -3.66 10.65 -5.94
CA PRO A 528 -4.38 11.80 -6.47
C PRO A 528 -5.08 12.56 -5.35
N GLY A 529 -5.19 13.88 -5.49
CA GLY A 529 -5.87 14.69 -4.51
C GLY A 529 -5.99 16.16 -4.83
N LEU A 530 -6.50 16.89 -3.84
CA LEU A 530 -6.81 18.31 -3.86
C LEU A 530 -5.90 19.04 -2.88
N TYR A 531 -5.52 20.27 -3.21
CA TYR A 531 -4.87 21.15 -2.24
C TYR A 531 -5.40 22.58 -2.35
N ALA A 532 -5.45 23.25 -1.20
CA ALA A 532 -5.70 24.67 -1.08
C ALA A 532 -4.62 25.29 -0.19
N ALA A 533 -4.05 26.40 -0.62
CA ALA A 533 -2.97 27.12 0.05
C ALA A 533 -3.24 28.63 0.05
N GLY A 534 -2.57 29.36 0.95
CA GLY A 534 -2.81 30.78 1.13
C GLY A 534 -4.11 31.11 1.87
N PRO A 535 -4.50 32.40 1.91
CA PRO A 535 -5.70 32.85 2.61
C PRO A 535 -7.00 32.39 1.94
N GLY A 536 -8.05 32.28 2.74
CA GLY A 536 -9.41 32.00 2.26
C GLY A 536 -9.71 30.51 2.06
N GLU A 537 -10.81 30.27 1.34
CA GLU A 537 -11.43 28.95 1.17
C GLU A 537 -11.67 28.70 -0.32
N ALA A 538 -10.97 27.71 -0.88
CA ALA A 538 -11.20 27.28 -2.24
C ALA A 538 -12.44 26.39 -2.31
N LYS A 539 -13.18 26.48 -3.41
CA LYS A 539 -14.37 25.67 -3.66
C LYS A 539 -14.04 24.64 -4.73
N PHE A 540 -14.33 23.38 -4.42
CA PHE A 540 -14.14 22.23 -5.31
C PHE A 540 -15.50 21.62 -5.63
N ARG A 541 -15.77 21.35 -6.90
CA ARG A 541 -17.05 20.77 -7.37
C ARG A 541 -16.80 19.68 -8.39
N ASP A 542 -17.67 18.67 -8.38
CA ASP A 542 -17.72 17.63 -9.41
C ASP A 542 -16.33 16.99 -9.62
N PHE A 543 -15.76 16.46 -8.53
CA PHE A 543 -14.53 15.69 -8.60
C PHE A 543 -14.84 14.36 -9.29
N ARG A 544 -14.31 14.18 -10.50
CA ARG A 544 -14.53 12.95 -11.27
C ARG A 544 -13.23 12.18 -11.33
N PHE A 545 -13.28 10.93 -10.91
CA PHE A 545 -12.22 9.96 -11.13
C PHE A 545 -12.68 8.96 -12.20
N THR A 546 -11.76 8.48 -13.03
CA THR A 546 -12.04 7.41 -13.98
C THR A 546 -10.77 6.62 -14.22
N ALA A 547 -10.76 5.33 -13.89
CA ALA A 547 -9.73 4.42 -14.35
C ALA A 547 -9.83 4.24 -15.86
N LEU A 548 -8.68 4.22 -16.53
CA LEU A 548 -8.60 4.15 -18.00
C LEU A 548 -8.26 2.74 -18.42
N ASP A 549 -8.80 2.32 -19.56
CA ASP A 549 -8.32 1.12 -20.23
C ASP A 549 -6.97 1.41 -20.89
N ASP A 550 -6.08 0.43 -20.81
CA ASP A 550 -4.73 0.41 -21.39
C ASP A 550 -4.62 -0.60 -22.54
#